data_AF-A0A1C6QPK1-F1
#
_entry.id   AF-A0A1C6QPK1-F1
#
_cell.length_a   1.000
_cell.length_b   1.000
_cell.length_c   1.000
_cell.angle_alpha   90.00
_cell.angle_beta   90.00
_cell.angle_gamma   90.00
#
_symmetry.space_group_name_H-M   'P 1'
#
loop_
_entity.id
_entity.type
_entity.pdbx_description
1 polymer ?
#
loop_
_entity_poly.entity_id
_entity_poly.type
_entity_poly.pdbx_seq_one_letter_code
_entity_poly.pdbx_strand_id
1 'polypeptide(L)'
;MTSLHPAVGPAPAVTADRRPRTRRPIAPTAAAGFLALVVLAALCAPLLAPYAPDAIDLSSSLEGTGREHLLGTDASGQDLLSRVLYGARTSLIAPLLLLALAAALGVTLGTVAAWRGGWVDTLVSRITDVMYAFPGLLFVVLIIAVFGSGITTSVIALGLAFAPTIAKYTRSIALAERAKPYVDAYLVQGMGGARLCVRHLVPNLGRSLAGYLVVLFGEALMSLATLSYLGFGTQPPSSDWGLMVQEGQAAIVQGALLPAMVPGCAVAAVVVAFNVAGVRAADRLSAKG
;
A
#
# COMPACT_ATOMS: atom_id res chain seq x y z
N MET A 1 -54.81 -53.23 -0.74
CA MET A 1 -54.79 -52.43 0.51
C MET A 1 -53.42 -52.58 1.15
N THR A 2 -52.48 -51.70 0.83
CA THR A 2 -51.25 -51.51 1.62
C THR A 2 -50.72 -50.11 1.34
N SER A 3 -51.19 -49.14 2.13
CA SER A 3 -50.72 -47.75 2.11
C SER A 3 -49.45 -47.64 2.96
N LEU A 4 -48.32 -47.32 2.33
CA LEU A 4 -47.10 -46.92 3.04
C LEU A 4 -47.20 -45.44 3.38
N HIS A 5 -47.35 -45.13 4.67
CA HIS A 5 -47.28 -43.79 5.23
C HIS A 5 -45.81 -43.49 5.56
N PRO A 6 -45.16 -42.46 4.97
CA PRO A 6 -43.85 -42.06 5.44
C PRO A 6 -44.00 -41.30 6.76
N ALA A 7 -43.22 -41.69 7.76
CA ALA A 7 -43.12 -41.02 9.05
C ALA A 7 -42.30 -39.74 8.89
N VAL A 8 -42.88 -38.60 9.26
CA VAL A 8 -42.20 -37.30 9.32
C VAL A 8 -41.38 -37.25 10.62
N GLY A 9 -40.06 -37.30 10.51
CA GLY A 9 -39.16 -37.08 11.65
C GLY A 9 -39.17 -35.61 12.11
N PRO A 10 -38.86 -35.34 13.39
CA PRO A 10 -38.91 -33.98 13.94
C PRO A 10 -37.85 -33.08 13.29
N ALA A 11 -38.23 -31.84 12.98
CA ALA A 11 -37.36 -30.82 12.39
C ALA A 11 -36.16 -30.50 13.31
N PRO A 12 -34.96 -30.24 12.75
CA PRO A 12 -33.79 -29.90 13.55
C PRO A 12 -34.01 -28.58 14.28
N ALA A 13 -33.73 -28.56 15.58
CA ALA A 13 -33.80 -27.38 16.42
C ALA A 13 -32.80 -26.33 15.92
N VAL A 14 -33.32 -25.15 15.55
CA VAL A 14 -32.53 -23.96 15.24
C VAL A 14 -31.79 -23.54 16.51
N THR A 15 -30.50 -23.84 16.58
CA THR A 15 -29.65 -23.41 17.68
C THR A 15 -29.53 -21.89 17.66
N ALA A 16 -29.87 -21.27 18.78
CA ALA A 16 -29.85 -19.83 18.96
C ALA A 16 -28.46 -19.25 18.65
N ASP A 17 -28.44 -18.33 17.68
CA ASP A 17 -27.28 -17.55 17.26
C ASP A 17 -26.70 -16.76 18.46
N ARG A 18 -25.58 -17.26 18.99
CA ARG A 18 -24.79 -16.57 20.02
C ARG A 18 -24.11 -15.38 19.35
N ARG A 19 -24.79 -14.23 19.30
CA ARG A 19 -24.19 -12.95 18.90
C ARG A 19 -22.89 -12.72 19.68
N PRO A 20 -21.71 -12.68 19.02
CA PRO A 20 -20.47 -12.44 19.73
C PRO A 20 -20.47 -11.02 20.31
N ARG A 21 -20.24 -10.92 21.62
CA ARG A 21 -19.98 -9.66 22.34
C ARG A 21 -18.84 -8.92 21.64
N THR A 22 -19.17 -7.80 20.99
CA THR A 22 -18.24 -6.93 20.28
C THR A 22 -17.30 -6.23 21.26
N ARG A 23 -16.21 -6.90 21.65
CA ARG A 23 -15.05 -6.20 22.24
C ARG A 23 -14.56 -5.19 21.20
N ARG A 24 -14.48 -3.91 21.59
CA ARG A 24 -13.88 -2.87 20.75
C ARG A 24 -12.49 -3.37 20.33
N PRO A 25 -12.17 -3.43 19.02
CA PRO A 25 -10.88 -3.96 18.61
C PRO A 25 -9.81 -2.93 18.95
N ILE A 26 -9.04 -3.19 20.02
CA ILE A 26 -7.98 -2.30 20.53
C ILE A 26 -6.80 -2.22 19.55
N ALA A 27 -6.52 -3.32 18.84
CA ALA A 27 -5.43 -3.43 17.88
C ALA A 27 -5.48 -2.39 16.73
N PRO A 28 -6.57 -2.23 15.97
CA PRO A 28 -6.64 -1.23 14.89
C PRO A 28 -6.60 0.21 15.40
N THR A 29 -7.11 0.49 16.60
CA THR A 29 -7.00 1.84 17.19
C THR A 29 -5.58 2.16 17.62
N ALA A 30 -4.87 1.19 18.19
CA ALA A 30 -3.46 1.34 18.54
C ALA A 30 -2.59 1.50 17.27
N ALA A 31 -2.84 0.70 16.24
CA ALA A 31 -2.16 0.80 14.96
C ALA A 31 -2.37 2.17 14.28
N ALA A 32 -3.61 2.67 14.27
CA ALA A 32 -3.89 4.02 13.75
C ALA A 32 -3.20 5.12 14.57
N GLY A 33 -3.16 4.99 15.89
CA GLY A 33 -2.42 5.91 16.77
C GLY A 33 -0.91 5.89 16.51
N PHE A 34 -0.32 4.71 16.30
CA PHE A 34 1.08 4.56 15.93
C PHE A 34 1.38 5.22 14.57
N LEU A 35 0.55 4.99 13.54
CA LEU A 35 0.74 5.64 12.24
C LEU A 35 0.65 7.17 12.34
N ALA A 36 -0.30 7.68 13.13
CA ALA A 36 -0.40 9.12 13.39
C ALA A 36 0.87 9.65 14.06
N LEU A 37 1.44 8.92 15.03
CA LEU A 37 2.71 9.27 15.65
C LEU A 37 3.86 9.29 14.65
N VAL A 38 3.97 8.29 13.76
CA VAL A 38 5.02 8.25 12.74
C VAL A 38 4.89 9.43 11.76
N VAL A 39 3.67 9.76 11.34
CA VAL A 39 3.41 10.93 10.49
C VAL A 39 3.79 12.23 11.21
N LEU A 40 3.44 12.37 12.48
CA LEU A 40 3.84 13.54 13.29
C LEU A 40 5.36 13.63 13.45
N ALA A 41 6.02 12.50 13.71
CA ALA A 41 7.48 12.44 13.80
C ALA A 41 8.14 12.85 12.47
N ALA A 42 7.60 12.39 11.34
CA ALA A 42 8.06 12.79 10.01
C ALA A 42 7.87 14.29 9.77
N LEU A 43 6.71 14.86 10.08
CA LEU A 43 6.43 16.29 9.91
C LEU A 43 7.31 17.15 10.82
N CYS A 44 7.46 16.74 12.08
CA CYS A 44 8.28 17.44 13.07
C CYS A 44 9.77 17.08 13.01
N ALA A 45 10.23 16.30 12.03
CA ALA A 45 11.65 15.91 11.90
C ALA A 45 12.65 17.10 11.98
N PRO A 46 12.42 18.27 11.37
CA PRO A 46 13.31 19.44 11.49
C PRO A 46 13.40 20.02 12.90
N LEU A 47 12.43 19.73 13.77
CA LEU A 47 12.40 20.16 15.16
C LEU A 47 12.87 19.06 16.12
N LEU A 48 12.72 17.79 15.73
CA LEU A 48 13.01 16.62 16.56
C LEU A 48 14.40 16.02 16.30
N ALA A 49 14.93 16.16 15.08
CA ALA A 49 16.22 15.61 14.71
C ALA A 49 17.34 16.38 15.41
N PRO A 50 18.22 15.71 16.17
CA PRO A 50 19.33 16.38 16.83
C PRO A 50 20.39 16.92 15.85
N TYR A 51 20.54 16.28 14.69
CA TYR A 51 21.56 16.61 13.69
C TYR A 51 20.94 16.74 12.28
N ALA A 52 21.69 17.36 11.36
CA ALA A 52 21.33 17.33 9.94
C ALA A 52 21.46 15.90 9.41
N PRO A 53 20.46 15.38 8.66
CA PRO A 53 20.41 13.97 8.25
C PRO A 53 21.51 13.58 7.25
N ASP A 54 22.09 14.55 6.57
CA ASP A 54 23.16 14.40 5.59
C ASP A 54 24.55 14.77 6.13
N ALA A 55 24.65 15.18 7.41
CA ALA A 55 25.93 15.51 8.03
C ALA A 55 26.79 14.24 8.23
N ILE A 56 27.95 14.22 7.56
CA ILE A 56 28.93 13.12 7.61
C ILE A 56 30.01 13.48 8.63
N ASP A 57 30.27 12.58 9.58
CA ASP A 57 31.38 12.67 10.53
C ASP A 57 32.07 11.31 10.69
N LEU A 58 33.12 11.10 9.89
CA LEU A 58 33.87 9.83 9.90
C LEU A 58 34.54 9.52 11.26
N SER A 59 34.68 10.49 12.16
CA SER A 59 35.25 10.26 13.49
C SER A 59 34.26 9.52 14.42
N SER A 60 32.96 9.66 14.16
CA SER A 60 31.88 8.93 14.82
C SER A 60 31.35 7.78 13.97
N SER A 61 32.16 7.15 13.14
CA SER A 61 31.72 6.01 12.30
C SER A 61 31.36 4.79 13.15
N LEU A 62 30.17 4.22 12.90
CA LEU A 62 29.63 3.04 13.59
C LEU A 62 29.63 3.14 15.11
N GLU A 63 29.40 4.36 15.62
CA GLU A 63 29.27 4.61 17.04
C GLU A 63 27.96 4.00 17.56
N GLY A 64 28.05 3.35 18.73
CA GLY A 64 26.90 2.76 19.41
C GLY A 64 25.95 3.80 19.98
N THR A 65 24.92 3.35 20.70
CA THR A 65 23.98 4.27 21.34
C THR A 65 24.66 5.07 22.46
N GLY A 66 24.57 6.39 22.39
CA GLY A 66 25.22 7.33 23.30
C GLY A 66 24.35 8.54 23.62
N ARG A 67 24.91 9.47 24.41
CA ARG A 67 24.23 10.75 24.73
C ARG A 67 24.21 11.70 23.55
N GLU A 68 25.23 11.62 22.70
CA GLU A 68 25.33 12.40 21.47
C GLU A 68 24.46 11.74 20.39
N HIS A 69 24.68 10.46 20.12
CA HIS A 69 23.89 9.68 19.15
C HIS A 69 22.95 8.68 19.83
N LEU A 70 21.69 9.06 20.06
CA LEU A 70 20.71 8.26 20.80
C LEU A 70 20.48 6.86 20.21
N LEU A 71 20.49 6.75 18.88
CA LEU A 71 20.38 5.47 18.17
C LEU A 71 21.71 5.00 17.57
N GLY A 72 22.81 5.69 17.85
CA GLY A 72 24.10 5.50 17.22
C GLY A 72 24.19 6.13 15.83
N THR A 73 25.27 5.80 15.12
CA THR A 73 25.59 6.33 13.79
C THR A 73 25.80 5.21 12.76
N ASP A 74 25.80 5.59 11.48
CA ASP A 74 26.13 4.67 10.39
C ASP A 74 27.63 4.65 10.05
N ALA A 75 27.99 3.93 8.97
CA ALA A 75 29.37 3.80 8.51
C ALA A 75 30.01 5.13 8.08
N SER A 76 29.20 6.12 7.72
CA SER A 76 29.65 7.48 7.40
C SER A 76 29.57 8.42 8.61
N GLY A 77 29.20 7.89 9.79
CA GLY A 77 29.03 8.64 11.03
C GLY A 77 27.82 9.57 11.04
N GLN A 78 26.84 9.34 10.18
CA GLN A 78 25.60 10.12 10.21
C GLN A 78 24.69 9.61 11.33
N ASP A 79 23.96 10.52 12.00
CA ASP A 79 23.08 10.18 13.12
C ASP A 79 21.84 9.38 12.68
N LEU A 80 21.69 8.15 13.22
CA LEU A 80 20.61 7.25 12.81
C LEU A 80 19.22 7.77 13.19
N LEU A 81 19.07 8.44 14.33
CA LEU A 81 17.77 8.98 14.74
C LEU A 81 17.29 10.06 13.77
N SER A 82 18.17 11.01 13.44
CA SER A 82 17.91 12.07 12.49
C SER A 82 17.56 11.50 11.12
N ARG A 83 18.34 10.54 10.62
CA ARG A 83 18.08 9.88 9.33
C ARG A 83 16.76 9.12 9.31
N VAL A 84 16.39 8.41 10.38
CA VAL A 84 15.10 7.69 10.44
C VAL A 84 13.91 8.64 10.44
N LEU A 85 13.99 9.76 11.18
CA LEU A 85 12.94 10.77 11.23
C LEU A 85 12.74 11.45 9.87
N TYR A 86 13.83 11.83 9.20
CA TYR A 86 13.76 12.41 7.85
C TYR A 86 13.35 11.39 6.79
N GLY A 87 13.86 10.16 6.88
CA GLY A 87 13.52 9.04 6.00
C GLY A 87 12.05 8.64 6.06
N ALA A 88 11.39 8.87 7.20
CA ALA A 88 9.95 8.66 7.31
C ALA A 88 9.14 9.46 6.27
N ARG A 89 9.62 10.63 5.84
CA ARG A 89 8.93 11.46 4.85
C ARG A 89 8.93 10.81 3.48
N THR A 90 10.12 10.47 2.97
CA THR A 90 10.32 9.86 1.66
C THR A 90 9.66 8.48 1.62
N SER A 91 9.88 7.68 2.65
CA SER A 91 9.32 6.32 2.74
C SER A 91 7.79 6.31 2.89
N LEU A 92 7.14 7.33 3.45
CA LEU A 92 5.67 7.40 3.50
C LEU A 92 5.04 8.06 2.28
N ILE A 93 5.66 9.09 1.71
CA ILE A 93 5.09 9.84 0.57
C ILE A 93 5.22 9.04 -0.73
N ALA A 94 6.35 8.38 -0.97
CA ALA A 94 6.59 7.68 -2.23
C ALA A 94 5.55 6.57 -2.52
N PRO A 95 5.16 5.69 -1.58
CA PRO A 95 4.13 4.70 -1.83
C PRO A 95 2.74 5.32 -2.05
N LEU A 96 2.44 6.47 -1.43
CA LEU A 96 1.19 7.20 -1.69
C LEU A 96 1.14 7.72 -3.13
N LEU A 97 2.24 8.33 -3.61
CA LEU A 97 2.34 8.83 -4.98
C LEU A 97 2.27 7.69 -6.01
N LEU A 98 2.97 6.59 -5.74
CA LEU A 98 2.93 5.36 -6.53
C LEU A 98 1.50 4.85 -6.64
N LEU A 99 0.80 4.69 -5.51
CA LEU A 99 -0.58 4.20 -5.51
C LEU A 99 -1.56 5.19 -6.12
N ALA A 100 -1.35 6.50 -5.97
CA ALA A 100 -2.18 7.50 -6.63
C ALA A 100 -2.07 7.38 -8.17
N LEU A 101 -0.86 7.21 -8.70
CA LEU A 101 -0.63 6.96 -10.12
C LEU A 101 -1.26 5.64 -10.57
N ALA A 102 -1.00 4.56 -9.83
CA ALA A 102 -1.52 3.24 -10.13
C ALA A 102 -3.06 3.21 -10.07
N ALA A 103 -3.67 3.93 -9.12
CA ALA A 103 -5.12 4.05 -8.99
C ALA A 103 -5.71 4.90 -10.12
N ALA A 104 -5.08 6.01 -10.50
CA ALA A 104 -5.56 6.82 -11.62
C ALA A 104 -5.62 6.00 -12.92
N LEU A 105 -4.56 5.24 -13.22
CA LEU A 105 -4.50 4.37 -14.39
C LEU A 105 -5.41 3.15 -14.26
N GLY A 106 -5.35 2.46 -13.12
CA GLY A 106 -6.12 1.24 -12.88
C GLY A 106 -7.62 1.49 -12.84
N VAL A 107 -8.08 2.51 -12.13
CA VAL A 107 -9.50 2.82 -12.02
C VAL A 107 -10.07 3.26 -13.36
N THR A 108 -9.34 4.06 -14.14
CA THR A 108 -9.77 4.47 -15.48
C THR A 108 -9.86 3.27 -16.42
N LEU A 109 -8.82 2.45 -16.52
CA LEU A 109 -8.81 1.26 -17.38
C LEU A 109 -9.89 0.24 -16.96
N GLY A 110 -10.01 -0.06 -15.67
CA GLY A 110 -10.98 -1.00 -15.15
C GLY A 110 -12.43 -0.55 -15.35
N THR A 111 -12.71 0.74 -15.15
CA THR A 111 -14.03 1.32 -15.40
C THR A 111 -14.37 1.32 -16.90
N VAL A 112 -13.42 1.67 -17.76
CA VAL A 112 -13.62 1.67 -19.21
C VAL A 112 -13.86 0.25 -19.73
N ALA A 113 -13.12 -0.75 -19.25
CA ALA A 113 -13.32 -2.15 -19.57
C ALA A 113 -14.72 -2.62 -19.14
N ALA A 114 -15.13 -2.33 -17.90
CA ALA A 114 -16.44 -2.71 -17.38
C ALA A 114 -17.61 -2.00 -18.09
N TRP A 115 -17.43 -0.74 -18.51
CA TRP A 115 -18.47 0.03 -19.17
C TRP A 115 -18.66 -0.35 -20.64
N ARG A 116 -17.56 -0.46 -21.40
CA ARG A 116 -17.63 -0.77 -22.84
C ARG A 116 -17.83 -2.26 -23.12
N GLY A 117 -17.29 -3.15 -22.27
CA GLY A 117 -17.35 -4.59 -22.51
C GLY A 117 -16.65 -5.02 -23.82
N GLY A 118 -16.95 -6.23 -24.26
CA GLY A 118 -16.55 -6.75 -25.57
C GLY A 118 -15.03 -6.76 -25.81
N TRP A 119 -14.60 -6.18 -26.92
CA TRP A 119 -13.19 -6.20 -27.33
C TRP A 119 -12.30 -5.32 -26.43
N VAL A 120 -12.82 -4.21 -25.90
CA VAL A 120 -12.06 -3.32 -25.01
C VAL A 120 -11.72 -4.05 -23.72
N ASP A 121 -12.71 -4.75 -23.18
CA ASP A 121 -12.56 -5.59 -22.02
C ASP A 121 -11.54 -6.72 -22.23
N THR A 122 -11.65 -7.39 -23.38
CA THR A 122 -10.69 -8.43 -23.80
C THR A 122 -9.28 -7.86 -23.88
N LEU A 123 -9.09 -6.71 -24.52
CA LEU A 123 -7.77 -6.07 -24.66
C LEU A 123 -7.16 -5.70 -23.31
N VAL A 124 -7.93 -5.06 -22.41
CA VAL A 124 -7.46 -4.68 -21.07
C VAL A 124 -7.08 -5.92 -20.26
N SER A 125 -7.90 -6.98 -20.33
CA SER A 125 -7.62 -8.25 -19.66
C SER A 125 -6.33 -8.88 -20.19
N ARG A 126 -6.12 -8.90 -21.52
CA ARG A 126 -4.91 -9.45 -22.15
C ARG A 126 -3.65 -8.68 -21.76
N ILE A 127 -3.69 -7.35 -21.79
CA ILE A 127 -2.55 -6.51 -21.35
C ILE A 127 -2.21 -6.82 -19.90
N THR A 128 -3.23 -6.93 -19.04
CA THR A 128 -3.06 -7.25 -17.63
C THR A 128 -2.43 -8.63 -17.44
N ASP A 129 -2.92 -9.66 -18.17
CA ASP A 129 -2.38 -11.02 -18.11
C ASP A 129 -0.92 -11.09 -18.55
N VAL A 130 -0.54 -10.36 -19.60
CA VAL A 130 0.86 -10.26 -20.06
C VAL A 130 1.75 -9.63 -18.99
N MET A 131 1.28 -8.57 -18.32
CA MET A 131 2.04 -7.94 -17.24
C MET A 131 2.23 -8.86 -16.03
N TYR A 132 1.25 -9.72 -15.72
CA TYR A 132 1.39 -10.74 -14.67
C TYR A 132 2.28 -11.93 -15.06
N ALA A 133 2.41 -12.22 -16.36
CA ALA A 133 3.30 -13.26 -16.85
C ALA A 133 4.79 -12.90 -16.67
N PHE A 134 5.11 -11.61 -16.63
CA PHE A 134 6.43 -11.12 -16.27
C PHE A 134 6.54 -10.92 -14.76
N PRO A 135 7.65 -11.35 -14.11
CA PRO A 135 7.91 -11.01 -12.72
C PRO A 135 7.89 -9.49 -12.52
N GLY A 136 7.04 -8.98 -11.63
CA GLY A 136 6.83 -7.53 -11.45
C GLY A 136 8.11 -6.75 -11.17
N LEU A 137 9.05 -7.34 -10.43
CA LEU A 137 10.36 -6.75 -10.18
C LEU A 137 11.20 -6.58 -11.46
N LEU A 138 11.16 -7.55 -12.38
CA LEU A 138 11.92 -7.47 -13.63
C LEU A 138 11.41 -6.34 -14.54
N PHE A 139 10.08 -6.15 -14.59
CA PHE A 139 9.47 -5.04 -15.32
C PHE A 139 9.96 -3.69 -14.78
N VAL A 140 9.98 -3.55 -13.45
CA VAL A 140 10.44 -2.32 -12.78
C VAL A 140 11.93 -2.08 -13.03
N VAL A 141 12.77 -3.11 -12.89
CA VAL A 141 14.21 -3.01 -13.13
C VAL A 141 14.51 -2.65 -14.59
N LEU A 142 13.75 -3.19 -15.55
CA LEU A 142 13.90 -2.82 -16.96
C LEU A 142 13.62 -1.34 -17.21
N ILE A 143 12.54 -0.80 -16.62
CA ILE A 143 12.23 0.64 -16.72
C ILE A 143 13.38 1.45 -16.13
N ILE A 144 13.88 1.08 -14.96
CA ILE A 144 14.95 1.81 -14.28
C ILE A 144 16.28 1.72 -15.04
N ALA A 145 16.58 0.58 -15.68
CA ALA A 145 17.75 0.43 -16.53
C ALA A 145 17.73 1.39 -17.73
N VAL A 146 16.54 1.72 -18.25
CA VAL A 146 16.37 2.64 -19.39
C VAL A 146 16.32 4.11 -18.95
N PHE A 147 15.59 4.41 -17.88
CA PHE A 147 15.29 5.79 -17.45
C PHE A 147 16.20 6.30 -16.32
N GLY A 148 17.05 5.44 -15.75
CA GLY A 148 17.94 5.76 -14.63
C GLY A 148 17.31 5.49 -13.25
N SER A 149 18.18 5.32 -12.25
CA SER A 149 17.79 5.17 -10.84
C SER A 149 17.31 6.49 -10.24
N GLY A 150 16.45 6.39 -9.23
CA GLY A 150 15.88 7.54 -8.55
C GLY A 150 14.51 7.25 -7.98
N ILE A 151 14.10 8.07 -7.00
CA ILE A 151 12.80 7.91 -6.36
C ILE A 151 11.64 8.14 -7.35
N THR A 152 11.78 9.10 -8.26
CA THR A 152 10.75 9.41 -9.25
C THR A 152 10.58 8.29 -10.27
N THR A 153 11.68 7.76 -10.81
CA THR A 153 11.64 6.64 -11.76
C THR A 153 11.10 5.37 -11.10
N SER A 154 11.51 5.11 -9.86
CA SER A 154 10.99 4.02 -9.02
C SER A 154 9.48 4.12 -8.78
N VAL A 155 8.98 5.28 -8.40
CA VAL A 155 7.55 5.54 -8.16
C VAL A 155 6.73 5.35 -9.44
N ILE A 156 7.22 5.85 -10.57
CA ILE A 156 6.53 5.70 -11.87
C ILE A 156 6.54 4.23 -12.31
N ALA A 157 7.70 3.57 -12.25
CA ALA A 157 7.86 2.18 -12.67
C ALA A 157 6.95 1.24 -11.89
N LEU A 158 6.95 1.36 -10.55
CA LEU A 158 6.05 0.58 -9.69
C LEU A 158 4.59 1.00 -9.87
N GLY A 159 4.30 2.28 -10.06
CA GLY A 159 2.92 2.74 -10.31
C GLY A 159 2.32 2.11 -11.57
N LEU A 160 3.12 2.00 -12.63
CA LEU A 160 2.76 1.26 -13.86
C LEU A 160 2.60 -0.24 -13.58
N ALA A 161 3.48 -0.83 -12.78
CA ALA A 161 3.40 -2.25 -12.42
C ALA A 161 2.16 -2.59 -11.57
N PHE A 162 1.67 -1.67 -10.73
CA PHE A 162 0.50 -1.86 -9.88
C PHE A 162 -0.83 -1.53 -10.59
N ALA A 163 -0.80 -0.75 -11.67
CA ALA A 163 -2.01 -0.34 -12.40
C ALA A 163 -2.88 -1.52 -12.88
N PRO A 164 -2.34 -2.63 -13.43
CA PRO A 164 -3.14 -3.76 -13.87
C PRO A 164 -3.87 -4.47 -12.73
N THR A 165 -3.20 -4.60 -11.57
CA THR A 165 -3.79 -5.14 -10.34
C THR A 165 -5.03 -4.35 -9.92
N ILE A 166 -4.91 -3.02 -9.90
CA ILE A 166 -6.02 -2.12 -9.55
C ILE A 166 -7.08 -2.11 -10.65
N ALA A 167 -6.70 -2.21 -11.93
CA ALA A 167 -7.64 -2.29 -13.04
C ALA A 167 -8.53 -3.53 -12.96
N LYS A 168 -7.93 -4.69 -12.68
CA LYS A 168 -8.65 -5.96 -12.53
C LYS A 168 -9.62 -5.91 -11.36
N TYR A 169 -9.20 -5.38 -10.21
CA TYR A 169 -10.07 -5.19 -9.06
C TYR A 169 -11.22 -4.23 -9.38
N THR A 170 -10.91 -3.05 -9.94
CA THR A 170 -11.91 -2.02 -10.30
C THR A 170 -12.94 -2.59 -11.28
N ARG A 171 -12.48 -3.30 -12.31
CA ARG A 171 -13.36 -3.93 -13.30
C ARG A 171 -14.37 -4.88 -12.63
N SER A 172 -13.90 -5.71 -11.71
CA SER A 172 -14.74 -6.68 -10.99
C SER A 172 -15.90 -5.98 -10.25
N ILE A 173 -15.58 -4.95 -9.45
CA ILE A 173 -16.59 -4.21 -8.69
C ILE A 173 -17.45 -3.31 -9.58
N ALA A 174 -16.89 -2.77 -10.68
CA ALA A 174 -17.61 -1.93 -11.64
C ALA A 174 -18.66 -2.72 -12.42
N LEU A 175 -18.39 -3.97 -12.78
CA LEU A 175 -19.37 -4.84 -13.42
C LEU A 175 -20.58 -5.12 -12.52
N ALA A 176 -20.33 -5.37 -11.22
CA ALA A 176 -21.40 -5.55 -10.24
C ALA A 176 -22.20 -4.27 -10.01
N GLU A 177 -21.53 -3.12 -9.90
CA GLU A 177 -22.17 -1.81 -9.71
C GLU A 177 -23.00 -1.39 -10.93
N ARG A 178 -22.49 -1.67 -12.15
CA ARG A 178 -23.17 -1.40 -13.41
C ARG A 178 -24.50 -2.16 -13.54
N ALA A 179 -24.61 -3.33 -12.93
CA ALA A 179 -25.81 -4.16 -12.99
C ALA A 179 -26.96 -3.68 -12.07
N LYS A 180 -26.79 -2.56 -11.36
CA LYS A 180 -27.79 -2.04 -10.42
C LYS A 180 -28.90 -1.24 -11.15
N PRO A 181 -30.16 -1.30 -10.68
CA PRO A 181 -31.31 -0.66 -11.36
C PRO A 181 -31.21 0.86 -11.56
N TYR A 182 -30.47 1.57 -10.69
CA TYR A 182 -30.32 3.03 -10.84
C TYR A 182 -29.56 3.38 -12.13
N VAL A 183 -28.68 2.50 -12.61
CA VAL A 183 -27.90 2.70 -13.84
C VAL A 183 -28.86 2.72 -15.03
N ASP A 184 -29.75 1.73 -15.13
CA ASP A 184 -30.76 1.66 -16.17
C ASP A 184 -31.72 2.85 -16.11
N ALA A 185 -32.13 3.27 -14.91
CA ALA A 185 -33.00 4.43 -14.74
C ALA A 185 -32.38 5.72 -15.31
N TYR A 186 -31.07 5.96 -15.10
CA TYR A 186 -30.39 7.11 -15.67
C TYR A 186 -30.18 6.99 -17.19
N LEU A 187 -29.96 5.79 -17.71
CA LEU A 187 -29.82 5.56 -19.15
C LEU A 187 -31.15 5.86 -19.88
N VAL A 188 -32.28 5.44 -19.32
CA VAL A 188 -33.62 5.75 -19.86
C VAL A 188 -33.91 7.26 -19.85
N GLN A 189 -33.36 7.99 -18.88
CA GLN A 189 -33.42 9.46 -18.84
C GLN A 189 -32.47 10.16 -19.83
N GLY A 190 -31.76 9.40 -20.67
CA GLY A 190 -30.85 9.94 -21.69
C GLY A 190 -29.49 10.38 -21.14
N MET A 191 -29.10 9.96 -19.93
CA MET A 191 -27.78 10.29 -19.40
C MET A 191 -26.67 9.58 -20.17
N GLY A 192 -25.71 10.34 -20.70
CA GLY A 192 -24.55 9.77 -21.39
C GLY A 192 -23.67 8.91 -20.47
N GLY A 193 -23.19 7.77 -20.97
CA GLY A 193 -22.46 6.79 -20.18
C GLY A 193 -21.19 7.31 -19.50
N ALA A 194 -20.43 8.18 -20.16
CA ALA A 194 -19.24 8.80 -19.54
C ALA A 194 -19.61 9.68 -18.33
N ARG A 195 -20.71 10.44 -18.43
CA ARG A 195 -21.22 11.27 -17.33
C ARG A 195 -21.70 10.38 -16.19
N LEU A 196 -22.39 9.28 -16.50
CA LEU A 196 -22.84 8.32 -15.50
C LEU A 196 -21.65 7.67 -14.76
N CYS A 197 -20.62 7.27 -15.50
CA CYS A 197 -19.40 6.68 -14.93
C CYS A 197 -18.73 7.61 -13.92
N VAL A 198 -18.45 8.85 -14.32
CA VAL A 198 -17.70 9.80 -13.49
C VAL A 198 -18.52 10.29 -12.30
N ARG A 199 -19.82 10.50 -12.46
CA ARG A 199 -20.67 11.14 -11.44
C ARG A 199 -21.36 10.15 -10.50
N HIS A 200 -21.56 8.91 -10.92
CA HIS A 200 -22.33 7.93 -10.14
C HIS A 200 -21.55 6.63 -9.92
N LEU A 201 -21.07 5.98 -10.98
CA LEU A 201 -20.43 4.67 -10.86
C LEU A 201 -19.10 4.75 -10.08
N VAL A 202 -18.12 5.53 -10.53
CA VAL A 202 -16.80 5.64 -9.87
C VAL A 202 -16.91 6.16 -8.42
N PRO A 203 -17.72 7.19 -8.12
CA PRO A 203 -17.96 7.60 -6.74
C PRO A 203 -18.54 6.49 -5.85
N ASN A 204 -19.44 5.65 -6.38
CA ASN A 204 -19.99 4.51 -5.65
C ASN A 204 -18.94 3.43 -5.40
N LEU A 205 -18.00 3.23 -6.32
CA LEU A 205 -16.85 2.32 -6.13
C LEU A 205 -15.83 2.84 -5.13
N GLY A 206 -15.82 4.15 -4.84
CA GLY A 206 -14.79 4.83 -4.07
C GLY A 206 -14.53 4.22 -2.69
N ARG A 207 -15.55 3.67 -2.02
CA ARG A 207 -15.40 3.02 -0.71
C ARG A 207 -14.63 1.71 -0.80
N SER A 208 -15.01 0.84 -1.74
CA SER A 208 -14.33 -0.44 -1.97
C SER A 208 -12.90 -0.22 -2.48
N LEU A 209 -12.72 0.75 -3.38
CA LEU A 209 -11.40 1.16 -3.87
C LEU A 209 -10.51 1.68 -2.74
N ALA A 210 -11.03 2.56 -1.88
CA ALA A 210 -10.26 3.07 -0.74
C ALA A 210 -9.83 1.94 0.20
N GLY A 211 -10.73 1.00 0.52
CA GLY A 211 -10.38 -0.17 1.33
C GLY A 211 -9.26 -1.01 0.71
N TYR A 212 -9.32 -1.25 -0.60
CA TYR A 212 -8.31 -2.01 -1.32
C TYR A 212 -6.96 -1.29 -1.40
N LEU A 213 -6.96 0.02 -1.70
CA LEU A 213 -5.74 0.82 -1.76
C LEU A 213 -5.00 0.89 -0.42
N VAL A 214 -5.72 0.88 0.70
CA VAL A 214 -5.10 0.85 2.02
C VAL A 214 -4.35 -0.45 2.27
N VAL A 215 -4.88 -1.59 1.80
CA VAL A 215 -4.16 -2.88 1.88
C VAL A 215 -2.94 -2.87 0.95
N LEU A 216 -3.09 -2.35 -0.27
CA LEU A 216 -1.99 -2.24 -1.23
C LEU A 216 -0.87 -1.30 -0.76
N PHE A 217 -1.13 -0.39 0.17
CA PHE A 217 -0.11 0.51 0.70
C PHE A 217 1.06 -0.25 1.34
N GLY A 218 0.79 -1.31 2.11
CA GLY A 218 1.85 -2.11 2.72
C GLY A 218 2.75 -2.79 1.68
N GLU A 219 2.13 -3.30 0.61
CA GLU A 219 2.85 -3.95 -0.51
C GLU A 219 3.67 -2.94 -1.33
N ALA A 220 3.09 -1.76 -1.59
CA ALA A 220 3.78 -0.67 -2.29
C ALA A 220 4.99 -0.14 -1.48
N LEU A 221 4.82 0.03 -0.16
CA LEU A 221 5.91 0.42 0.74
C LEU A 221 7.04 -0.60 0.76
N MET A 222 6.71 -1.90 0.87
CA MET A 222 7.72 -2.96 0.82
C MET A 222 8.45 -3.02 -0.52
N SER A 223 7.71 -2.85 -1.62
CA SER A 223 8.29 -2.87 -2.97
C SER A 223 9.24 -1.69 -3.20
N LEU A 224 8.86 -0.48 -2.75
CA LEU A 224 9.74 0.70 -2.78
C LEU A 224 10.97 0.51 -1.90
N ALA A 225 10.81 0.02 -0.67
CA ALA A 225 11.94 -0.24 0.23
C ALA A 225 12.90 -1.28 -0.37
N THR A 226 12.37 -2.34 -0.99
CA THR A 226 13.15 -3.36 -1.71
C THR A 226 13.93 -2.74 -2.87
N LEU A 227 13.30 -1.83 -3.62
CA LEU A 227 13.91 -1.19 -4.78
C LEU A 227 14.99 -0.18 -4.37
N SER A 228 14.76 0.62 -3.33
CA SER A 228 15.79 1.45 -2.69
C SER A 228 16.95 0.59 -2.19
N TYR A 229 16.65 -0.54 -1.54
CA TYR A 229 17.66 -1.46 -1.04
C TYR A 229 18.50 -2.09 -2.16
N LEU A 230 17.91 -2.35 -3.33
CA LEU A 230 18.62 -2.81 -4.52
C LEU A 230 19.41 -1.70 -5.24
N GLY A 231 19.41 -0.46 -4.71
CA GLY A 231 20.14 0.68 -5.28
C GLY A 231 19.39 1.42 -6.41
N PHE A 232 18.12 1.09 -6.65
CA PHE A 232 17.33 1.68 -7.73
C PHE A 232 16.45 2.86 -7.28
N GLY A 233 16.27 3.03 -5.97
CA GLY A 233 15.49 4.11 -5.37
C GLY A 233 16.27 5.42 -5.16
N THR A 234 16.09 6.03 -4.00
CA THR A 234 16.87 7.19 -3.55
C THR A 234 18.35 6.88 -3.46
N GLN A 235 19.20 7.89 -3.63
CA GLN A 235 20.66 7.74 -3.62
C GLN A 235 21.28 8.51 -2.43
N PRO A 236 22.43 8.08 -1.89
CA PRO A 236 23.14 8.82 -0.84
C PRO A 236 23.46 10.27 -1.28
N PRO A 237 23.48 11.26 -0.36
CA PRO A 237 23.36 11.17 1.09
C PRO A 237 21.91 11.28 1.60
N SER A 238 20.91 11.02 0.75
CA SER A 238 19.50 11.14 1.16
C SER A 238 19.12 10.14 2.26
N SER A 239 18.06 10.46 3.00
CA SER A 239 17.47 9.56 4.00
C SER A 239 16.21 8.89 3.44
N ASP A 240 16.25 7.57 3.33
CA ASP A 240 15.13 6.68 3.00
C ASP A 240 15.36 5.36 3.70
N TRP A 241 14.33 4.77 4.30
CA TRP A 241 14.53 3.57 5.11
C TRP A 241 15.06 2.38 4.31
N GLY A 242 14.67 2.21 3.04
CA GLY A 242 15.19 1.12 2.20
C GLY A 242 16.68 1.31 1.87
N LEU A 243 17.08 2.54 1.55
CA LEU A 243 18.48 2.91 1.33
C LEU A 243 19.32 2.72 2.60
N MET A 244 18.81 3.14 3.76
CA MET A 244 19.52 3.00 5.03
C MET A 244 19.76 1.53 5.40
N VAL A 245 18.81 0.63 5.09
CA VAL A 245 19.01 -0.82 5.27
C VAL A 245 20.13 -1.34 4.37
N GLN A 246 20.23 -0.87 3.12
CA GLN A 246 21.31 -1.24 2.20
C GLN A 246 22.67 -0.77 2.72
N GLU A 247 22.79 0.49 3.10
CA GLU A 247 24.04 1.06 3.64
C GLU A 247 24.47 0.35 4.94
N GLY A 248 23.51 -0.02 5.78
CA GLY A 248 23.76 -0.74 7.03
C GLY A 248 24.24 -2.18 6.85
N GLN A 249 24.15 -2.79 5.66
CA GLN A 249 24.56 -4.20 5.48
C GLN A 249 26.03 -4.44 5.78
N ALA A 250 26.91 -3.52 5.34
CA ALA A 250 28.33 -3.62 5.60
C ALA A 250 28.68 -3.48 7.09
N ALA A 251 27.85 -2.72 7.83
CA ALA A 251 28.00 -2.52 9.28
C ALA A 251 27.71 -3.80 10.07
N ILE A 252 26.80 -4.66 9.59
CA ILE A 252 26.47 -5.95 10.23
C ILE A 252 27.71 -6.84 10.33
N VAL A 253 28.50 -6.90 9.25
CA VAL A 253 29.75 -7.68 9.20
C VAL A 253 30.77 -7.16 10.21
N GLN A 254 30.70 -5.88 10.56
CA GLN A 254 31.56 -5.21 11.55
C GLN A 254 31.00 -5.28 12.98
N GLY A 255 29.88 -5.97 13.19
CA GLY A 255 29.23 -6.11 14.51
C GLY A 255 28.28 -4.97 14.89
N ALA A 256 28.12 -3.96 14.01
CA ALA A 256 27.19 -2.85 14.21
C ALA A 256 25.84 -3.14 13.54
N LEU A 257 24.89 -3.65 14.32
CA LEU A 257 23.57 -4.08 13.81
C LEU A 257 22.56 -2.93 13.66
N LEU A 258 22.67 -1.88 14.48
CA LEU A 258 21.70 -0.78 14.52
C LEU A 258 21.48 -0.08 13.17
N PRO A 259 22.52 0.22 12.36
CA PRO A 259 22.34 0.92 11.08
C PRO A 259 21.36 0.23 10.13
N ALA A 260 21.34 -1.10 10.09
CA ALA A 260 20.38 -1.86 9.28
C ALA A 260 19.06 -2.14 10.02
N MET A 261 19.14 -2.44 11.32
CA MET A 261 18.00 -2.90 12.10
C MET A 261 16.99 -1.79 12.37
N VAL A 262 17.43 -0.57 12.70
CA VAL A 262 16.53 0.54 13.02
C VAL A 262 15.61 0.90 11.83
N PRO A 263 16.12 1.19 10.61
CA PRO A 263 15.24 1.48 9.48
C PRO A 263 14.42 0.26 9.04
N GLY A 264 14.97 -0.96 9.13
CA GLY A 264 14.22 -2.19 8.84
C GLY A 264 13.03 -2.41 9.77
N CYS A 265 13.20 -2.16 11.07
CA CYS A 265 12.12 -2.20 12.06
C CYS A 265 11.08 -1.10 11.82
N ALA A 266 11.50 0.10 11.38
CA ALA A 266 10.57 1.17 11.04
C ALA A 266 9.65 0.77 9.87
N VAL A 267 10.23 0.23 8.79
CA VAL A 267 9.48 -0.30 7.63
C VAL A 267 8.50 -1.38 8.06
N ALA A 268 8.97 -2.38 8.82
CA ALA A 268 8.12 -3.48 9.30
C ALA A 268 6.97 -2.99 10.18
N ALA A 269 7.25 -2.10 11.15
CA ALA A 269 6.24 -1.57 12.07
C ALA A 269 5.16 -0.76 11.33
N VAL A 270 5.55 0.07 10.36
CA VAL A 270 4.61 0.85 9.55
C VAL A 270 3.73 -0.06 8.69
N VAL A 271 4.31 -1.07 8.03
CA VAL A 271 3.52 -2.01 7.20
C VAL A 271 2.54 -2.81 8.04
N VAL A 272 2.96 -3.33 9.19
CA VAL A 272 2.07 -4.03 10.12
C VAL A 272 0.95 -3.10 10.59
N ALA A 273 1.28 -1.87 11.00
CA ALA A 273 0.28 -0.93 11.48
C ALA A 273 -0.70 -0.52 10.37
N PHE A 274 -0.24 -0.29 9.14
CA PHE A 274 -1.12 -0.01 7.99
C PHE A 274 -2.03 -1.18 7.66
N ASN A 275 -1.53 -2.41 7.65
CA ASN A 275 -2.35 -3.58 7.39
C ASN A 275 -3.42 -3.78 8.48
N VAL A 276 -3.05 -3.65 9.76
CA VAL A 276 -3.97 -3.81 10.88
C VAL A 276 -5.02 -2.69 10.94
N ALA A 277 -4.61 -1.43 10.81
CA ALA A 277 -5.53 -0.29 10.77
C ALA A 277 -6.41 -0.31 9.51
N GLY A 278 -5.81 -0.74 8.40
CA GLY A 278 -6.39 -0.72 7.07
C GLY A 278 -7.56 -1.67 6.87
N VAL A 279 -7.41 -2.91 7.33
CA VAL A 279 -8.51 -3.90 7.30
C VAL A 279 -9.72 -3.33 8.03
N ARG A 280 -9.54 -2.73 9.22
CA ARG A 280 -10.66 -2.16 9.97
C ARG A 280 -11.28 -0.95 9.27
N ALA A 281 -10.48 -0.10 8.63
CA ALA A 281 -10.97 1.03 7.86
C ALA A 281 -11.78 0.56 6.65
N ALA A 282 -11.28 -0.43 5.91
CA ALA A 282 -11.96 -1.06 4.79
C ALA A 282 -13.31 -1.67 5.22
N ASP A 283 -13.35 -2.42 6.33
CA ASP A 283 -14.58 -3.02 6.85
C ASP A 283 -15.64 -1.97 7.20
N ARG A 284 -15.24 -0.83 7.79
CA ARG A 284 -16.16 0.26 8.15
C ARG A 284 -16.72 0.97 6.93
N LEU A 285 -15.92 1.08 5.86
CA LEU A 285 -16.35 1.70 4.61
C LEU A 285 -17.34 0.79 3.86
N SER A 286 -17.11 -0.52 3.89
CA SER A 286 -17.99 -1.53 3.28
C SER A 286 -19.32 -1.72 4.04
N ALA A 287 -19.31 -1.65 5.38
CA ALA A 287 -20.52 -1.89 6.20
C ALA A 287 -21.57 -0.77 6.20
N LYS A 288 -21.31 0.37 5.54
CA LYS A 288 -22.22 1.54 5.48
C LYS A 288 -22.88 1.73 4.10
N GLY A 289 -22.76 0.76 3.19
CA GLY A 289 -23.37 0.76 1.85
C GLY A 289 -24.28 -0.44 1.69
#